data_AF-A0A7J7R995-F1
#
_entry.id   AF-A0A7J7R995-F1
#
_cell.length_a   1.000
_cell.length_b   1.000
_cell.length_c   1.000
_cell.angle_alpha   90.00
_cell.angle_beta   90.00
_cell.angle_gamma   90.00
#
_symmetry.space_group_name_H-M   'P 1'
#
loop_
_entity.id
_entity.type
_entity.pdbx_description
1 polymer ?
#
loop_
_entity_poly.entity_id
_entity_poly.type
_entity_poly.pdbx_seq_one_letter_code
_entity_poly.pdbx_strand_id
1 'polypeptide(L)'
;MHMPPWTARLSCSLCPQYSVAIVRSNLWPGAYAFAVGKKFENVYIGWGHKYSPDNFNPMLPPPIQQEYPSGLEIMEMSDPTVEEEQALKAAQEQALAAAEEEEEDEEEDEDEDPED
;
A
#
# COMPACT_ATOMS: atom_id res chain seq x y z
N MET A 1 -22.05 -20.06 -16.52
CA MET A 1 -22.63 -21.42 -16.57
C MET A 1 -22.08 -22.23 -15.40
N HIS A 2 -22.93 -22.81 -14.54
CA HIS A 2 -22.46 -23.64 -13.42
C HIS A 2 -22.24 -25.08 -13.92
N MET A 3 -20.97 -25.48 -14.05
CA MET A 3 -20.61 -26.85 -14.41
C MET A 3 -20.39 -27.67 -13.12
N PRO A 4 -21.03 -28.85 -12.97
CA PRO A 4 -20.78 -29.69 -11.81
C PRO A 4 -19.32 -30.18 -11.80
N PRO A 5 -18.68 -30.32 -10.63
CA PRO A 5 -17.28 -30.71 -10.53
C PRO A 5 -17.00 -32.14 -11.03
N TRP A 6 -18.03 -32.99 -11.07
CA TRP A 6 -17.94 -34.39 -11.45
C TRP A 6 -19.06 -34.77 -12.43
N THR A 7 -18.75 -35.69 -13.34
CA THR A 7 -19.74 -36.33 -14.21
C THR A 7 -19.61 -37.84 -14.08
N ALA A 8 -20.71 -38.49 -13.67
CA ALA A 8 -20.79 -39.94 -13.56
C ALA A 8 -21.30 -40.55 -14.87
N ARG A 9 -20.73 -41.68 -15.28
CA ARG A 9 -21.14 -42.47 -16.46
C ARG A 9 -20.90 -43.96 -16.20
N LEU A 10 -21.65 -44.80 -16.89
CA LEU A 10 -21.38 -46.24 -16.98
C LEU A 10 -20.45 -46.51 -18.16
N SER A 11 -19.57 -47.51 -18.04
CA SER A 11 -18.73 -47.94 -19.16
C SER A 11 -19.53 -48.50 -20.34
N CYS A 12 -20.67 -49.13 -20.07
CA CYS A 12 -21.58 -49.70 -21.07
C CYS A 12 -23.03 -49.56 -20.60
N SER A 13 -23.89 -48.95 -21.41
CA SER A 13 -25.33 -48.84 -21.15
C SER A 13 -26.15 -50.04 -21.62
N LEU A 14 -25.62 -50.83 -22.56
CA LEU A 14 -26.32 -51.97 -23.16
C LEU A 14 -26.35 -53.20 -22.25
N CYS A 15 -25.35 -53.35 -21.36
CA CYS A 15 -25.28 -54.45 -20.41
C CYS A 15 -24.87 -53.94 -19.02
N PRO A 16 -25.79 -53.27 -18.28
CA PRO A 16 -25.48 -52.61 -17.02
C PRO A 16 -24.94 -53.57 -15.95
N GLN A 17 -25.33 -54.86 -15.97
CA GLN A 17 -24.88 -55.85 -14.99
C GLN A 17 -23.37 -56.10 -14.98
N TYR A 18 -22.69 -55.85 -16.11
CA TYR A 18 -21.23 -55.98 -16.22
C TYR A 18 -20.54 -54.62 -16.41
N SER A 19 -21.30 -53.52 -16.23
CA SER A 19 -20.77 -52.18 -16.41
C SER A 19 -19.94 -51.72 -15.22
N VAL A 20 -18.97 -50.84 -15.50
CA VAL A 20 -18.12 -50.18 -14.51
C VAL A 20 -18.69 -48.79 -14.27
N ALA A 21 -18.84 -48.40 -13.01
CA ALA A 21 -19.18 -47.02 -12.66
C ALA A 21 -17.92 -46.16 -12.78
N ILE A 22 -18.00 -45.08 -13.55
CA ILE A 22 -16.89 -44.16 -13.79
C ILE A 22 -17.33 -42.75 -13.41
N VAL A 23 -16.51 -42.03 -12.67
CA VAL A 23 -16.69 -40.61 -12.36
C VAL A 23 -15.49 -39.85 -12.90
N ARG A 24 -15.76 -38.87 -13.77
CA ARG A 24 -14.74 -37.98 -14.35
C ARG A 24 -14.78 -36.62 -13.69
N SER A 25 -13.63 -36.05 -13.35
CA SER A 25 -13.55 -34.66 -12.90
C SER A 25 -13.68 -33.71 -14.09
N ASN A 26 -14.53 -32.71 -13.93
CA ASN A 26 -14.64 -31.59 -14.87
C ASN A 26 -13.71 -30.43 -14.48
N LEU A 27 -13.31 -30.34 -13.21
CA LEU A 27 -12.34 -29.35 -12.73
C LEU A 27 -10.89 -29.74 -13.03
N TRP A 28 -10.59 -31.03 -13.06
CA TRP A 28 -9.26 -31.54 -13.38
C TRP A 28 -9.36 -32.51 -14.55
N PRO A 29 -9.33 -32.01 -15.80
CA PRO A 29 -9.37 -32.86 -16.98
C PRO A 29 -8.23 -33.89 -16.94
N GLY A 30 -8.60 -35.17 -17.00
CA GLY A 30 -7.68 -36.28 -16.82
C GLY A 30 -7.85 -37.05 -15.51
N ALA A 31 -8.57 -36.51 -14.52
CA ALA A 31 -8.88 -37.23 -13.28
C ALA A 31 -10.11 -38.11 -13.43
N TYR A 32 -9.96 -39.39 -13.11
CA TYR A 32 -11.02 -40.39 -13.12
C TYR A 32 -11.01 -41.21 -11.83
N ALA A 33 -12.20 -41.54 -11.37
CA ALA A 33 -12.43 -42.57 -10.37
C ALA A 33 -13.30 -43.65 -11.02
N PHE A 34 -13.04 -44.92 -10.72
CA PHE A 34 -13.90 -46.00 -11.18
C PHE A 34 -14.13 -47.02 -10.08
N ALA A 35 -15.26 -47.72 -10.15
CA ALA A 35 -15.65 -48.76 -9.20
C ALA A 35 -16.29 -49.96 -9.89
N VAL A 36 -15.86 -51.16 -9.47
CA VAL A 36 -16.40 -52.46 -9.92
C VAL A 36 -16.56 -53.37 -8.71
N GLY A 37 -17.81 -53.67 -8.35
CA GLY A 37 -18.12 -54.47 -7.16
C GLY A 37 -17.57 -53.84 -5.89
N LYS A 38 -16.58 -54.50 -5.26
CA LYS A 38 -15.90 -54.03 -4.02
C LYS A 38 -14.57 -53.30 -4.27
N LYS A 39 -14.13 -53.21 -5.52
CA LYS A 39 -12.86 -52.55 -5.90
C LYS A 39 -13.15 -51.17 -6.44
N PHE A 40 -12.34 -50.20 -6.07
CA PHE A 40 -12.36 -48.86 -6.63
C PHE A 40 -10.93 -48.34 -6.71
N GLU A 41 -10.65 -47.52 -7.71
CA GLU A 41 -9.36 -46.88 -7.87
C GLU A 41 -9.52 -45.49 -8.48
N ASN A 42 -8.51 -44.66 -8.27
CA ASN A 42 -8.44 -43.30 -8.79
C ASN A 42 -7.18 -43.16 -9.66
N VAL A 43 -7.31 -42.51 -10.80
CA VAL A 43 -6.20 -42.29 -11.72
C VAL A 43 -6.25 -40.88 -12.30
N TYR A 44 -5.08 -40.26 -12.43
CA TYR A 44 -4.92 -38.99 -13.12
C TYR A 44 -3.98 -39.15 -14.30
N ILE A 45 -4.48 -38.84 -15.50
CA ILE A 45 -3.70 -38.81 -16.74
C ILE A 45 -4.02 -37.48 -17.43
N GLY A 46 -3.13 -36.50 -17.29
CA GLY A 46 -3.33 -35.18 -17.86
C GLY A 46 -2.17 -34.24 -17.59
N TRP A 47 -2.34 -32.98 -17.98
CA TRP A 47 -1.28 -31.97 -17.98
C TRP A 47 -1.06 -31.27 -16.63
N GLY A 48 -1.86 -31.56 -15.61
CA GLY A 48 -1.81 -30.85 -14.32
C GLY A 48 -2.46 -29.46 -14.36
N HIS A 49 -3.26 -29.15 -15.37
CA HIS A 49 -3.99 -27.89 -15.48
C HIS A 49 -5.42 -28.03 -14.95
N LYS A 50 -5.79 -27.17 -14.00
CA LYS A 50 -7.17 -27.01 -13.57
C LYS A 50 -7.97 -26.41 -14.72
N TYR A 51 -9.16 -26.96 -14.98
CA TYR A 51 -10.10 -26.36 -15.90
C TYR A 51 -10.46 -24.96 -15.42
N SER A 52 -10.18 -23.99 -16.28
CA SER A 52 -10.60 -22.60 -16.15
C SER A 52 -11.37 -22.25 -17.41
N PRO A 53 -12.58 -21.68 -17.31
CA PRO A 53 -13.27 -21.14 -18.47
C PRO A 53 -12.60 -19.86 -18.98
N ASP A 54 -11.84 -19.17 -18.11
CA ASP A 54 -11.13 -17.95 -18.44
C ASP A 54 -9.79 -18.27 -19.11
N ASN A 55 -9.45 -17.48 -20.13
CA ASN A 55 -8.14 -17.53 -20.77
C ASN A 55 -7.05 -17.14 -19.77
N PHE A 56 -5.83 -17.61 -20.01
CA PHE A 56 -4.68 -17.19 -19.25
C PHE A 56 -4.53 -15.67 -19.29
N ASN A 57 -4.67 -15.03 -18.14
CA ASN A 57 -4.43 -13.60 -17.97
C ASN A 57 -3.20 -13.44 -17.07
N PRO A 58 -2.04 -13.06 -17.62
CA PRO A 58 -0.83 -12.90 -16.81
C PRO A 58 -1.06 -11.85 -15.73
N MET A 59 -0.42 -12.04 -14.58
CA MET A 59 -0.49 -11.04 -13.51
C MET A 59 0.09 -9.72 -14.01
N LEU A 60 -0.64 -8.63 -13.79
CA LEU A 60 -0.14 -7.30 -14.06
C LEU A 60 1.09 -7.02 -13.17
N PRO A 61 2.02 -6.17 -13.61
CA PRO A 61 3.10 -5.69 -12.76
C PRO A 61 2.54 -5.14 -11.43
N PRO A 62 3.30 -5.26 -10.33
CA PRO A 62 2.88 -4.69 -9.07
C PRO A 62 2.67 -3.17 -9.21
N PRO A 63 1.76 -2.59 -8.41
CA PRO A 63 1.59 -1.15 -8.39
C PRO A 63 2.91 -0.47 -8.03
N ILE A 64 3.13 0.73 -8.58
CA ILE A 64 4.27 1.56 -8.20
C ILE A 64 4.20 1.91 -6.71
N GLN A 65 5.36 2.06 -6.08
CA GLN A 65 5.44 2.56 -4.71
C GLN A 65 5.11 4.05 -4.70
N GLN A 66 4.45 4.51 -3.65
CA GLN A 66 4.16 5.93 -3.44
C GLN A 66 5.40 6.62 -2.89
N GLU A 67 5.62 7.86 -3.31
CA GLU A 67 6.64 8.72 -2.75
C GLU A 67 6.32 9.08 -1.28
N TYR A 68 7.33 9.53 -0.54
CA TYR A 68 7.12 10.00 0.82
C TYR A 68 6.17 11.21 0.80
N PRO A 69 5.11 11.25 1.63
CA PRO A 69 4.20 12.37 1.67
C PRO A 69 4.95 13.67 1.96
N SER A 70 4.71 14.72 1.17
CA SER A 70 5.23 16.06 1.47
C SER A 70 4.64 16.57 2.78
N GLY A 71 5.42 16.52 3.85
CA GLY A 71 5.07 16.99 5.18
C GLY A 71 5.90 18.20 5.61
N LEU A 72 5.60 18.74 6.80
CA LEU A 72 6.32 19.87 7.41
C LEU A 72 7.83 19.60 7.59
N GLU A 73 8.24 18.34 7.64
CA GLU A 73 9.65 17.94 7.73
C GLU A 73 10.46 18.26 6.46
N ILE A 74 9.81 18.28 5.30
CA ILE A 74 10.46 18.48 3.99
C ILE A 74 9.97 19.73 3.26
N MET A 75 9.02 20.47 3.84
CA MET A 75 8.52 21.72 3.29
C MET A 75 9.39 22.88 3.78
N GLU A 76 10.08 23.54 2.85
CA GLU A 76 10.87 24.74 3.14
C GLU A 76 9.95 25.86 3.67
N MET A 77 10.44 26.62 4.65
CA MET A 77 9.74 27.81 5.12
C MET A 77 9.81 28.90 4.05
N SER A 78 8.71 29.63 3.84
CA SER A 78 8.70 30.76 2.91
C SER A 78 9.69 31.83 3.37
N ASP A 79 10.43 32.40 2.42
CA ASP A 79 11.27 33.57 2.68
C ASP A 79 10.42 34.75 3.17
N PRO A 80 10.92 35.56 4.13
CA PRO A 80 10.22 36.75 4.58
C PRO A 80 10.05 37.76 3.43
N THR A 81 9.00 38.56 3.51
CA THR A 81 8.78 39.64 2.55
C THR A 81 9.71 40.83 2.84
N VAL A 82 9.99 41.63 1.81
CA VAL A 82 10.85 42.82 1.94
C VAL A 82 10.29 43.79 2.98
N GLU A 83 8.96 43.91 3.04
CA GLU A 83 8.27 44.76 4.01
C GLU A 83 8.47 44.28 5.46
N GLU A 84 8.43 42.97 5.69
CA GLU A 84 8.68 42.38 7.01
C GLU A 84 10.14 42.54 7.45
N GLU A 85 11.09 42.37 6.52
CA GLU A 85 12.51 42.61 6.79
C GLU A 85 12.79 44.08 7.16
N GLN A 86 12.17 45.02 6.44
CA GLN A 86 12.29 46.45 6.73
C GLN A 86 11.68 46.81 8.08
N ALA A 87 10.51 46.25 8.41
CA ALA A 87 9.87 46.46 9.70
C ALA A 87 10.72 45.92 10.86
N LEU A 88 11.31 44.73 10.70
CA LEU A 88 12.22 44.16 11.69
C LEU A 88 13.46 45.02 11.89
N LYS A 89 14.05 45.52 10.80
CA LYS A 89 15.22 46.39 10.84
C LYS A 89 14.93 47.71 11.57
N ALA A 90 13.80 48.34 11.26
CA ALA A 90 13.39 49.58 11.92
C ALA A 90 13.12 49.36 13.42
N ALA A 91 12.49 48.24 13.78
CA ALA A 91 12.26 47.89 15.18
C ALA A 91 13.56 47.64 15.96
N GLN A 92 14.56 47.02 15.33
CA GLN A 92 15.90 46.85 15.93
C GLN A 92 16.62 48.18 16.13
N GLU A 93 16.58 49.08 15.14
CA GLU A 93 17.21 50.40 15.22
C GLU A 93 16.56 51.25 16.32
N GLN A 94 15.24 51.21 16.43
CA GLN A 94 14.52 51.90 17.49
C GLN A 94 14.83 51.34 18.89
N ALA A 95 14.94 50.02 19.02
CA ALA A 95 15.31 49.39 20.29
C ALA A 95 16.76 49.71 20.71
N LEU A 96 17.68 49.81 19.74
CA LEU A 96 19.07 50.20 20.01
C LEU A 96 19.15 51.68 20.43
N ALA A 97 18.46 52.57 19.71
CA ALA A 97 18.42 53.99 20.08
C ALA A 97 17.84 54.21 21.49
N ALA A 98 16.79 53.47 21.86
CA ALA A 98 16.23 53.53 23.20
C ALA A 98 17.20 53.00 24.28
N ALA A 99 18.00 51.98 23.97
CA ALA A 99 19.01 51.46 24.89
C ALA A 99 20.22 52.39 25.02
N GLU A 100 20.63 53.07 23.95
CA GLU A 100 21.68 54.10 23.99
C GLU A 100 21.22 55.33 24.79
N GLU A 101 19.96 55.77 24.64
CA GLU A 101 19.39 56.84 25.48
C GLU A 101 19.29 56.41 26.96
N GLU A 102 18.92 55.16 27.26
CA GLU A 102 18.91 54.65 28.65
C GLU A 102 20.33 54.54 29.27
N GLU A 103 21.38 54.21 28.50
CA GLU A 103 22.77 54.22 29.00
C GLU A 103 23.34 55.65 29.16
N GLU A 104 22.98 56.61 28.29
CA GLU A 104 23.37 58.01 28.47
C GLU A 104 22.71 58.65 29.71
N ASP A 105 21.45 58.32 30.02
CA ASP A 105 20.76 58.77 31.24
C ASP A 105 21.34 58.12 32.52
N GLU A 106 21.87 56.88 32.47
CA GLU A 106 22.53 56.23 33.62
C GLU A 106 23.95 56.79 33.92
N GLU A 107 24.68 57.33 32.93
CA GLU A 107 25.99 57.97 33.17
C GLU A 107 25.91 59.44 33.65
N GLU A 108 24.78 60.14 33.46
CA GLU A 108 24.58 61.50 34.01
C GLU A 108 24.19 61.54 35.51
N ASP A 109 23.74 60.42 36.09
CA ASP A 109 23.30 60.33 37.51
C ASP A 109 24.45 59.92 38.49
N GLU A 110 25.66 59.60 38.03
CA GLU A 110 26.82 59.30 38.90
C GLU A 110 27.69 60.54 39.28
N ASP A 111 27.36 61.75 38.80
CA ASP A 111 28.17 62.97 38.97
C ASP A 111 27.60 64.04 39.93
N GLU A 112 26.65 63.71 40.84
CA GLU A 112 26.32 64.55 41.99
C GLU A 112 26.91 64.01 43.31
N ASP A 113 28.19 64.31 43.56
CA ASP A 113 28.79 64.31 44.92
C ASP A 113 28.59 65.70 45.55
N PRO A 114 27.74 65.87 46.59
CA PRO A 114 27.63 67.14 47.29
C PRO A 114 28.65 67.20 48.44
N GLU A 115 29.88 67.67 48.18
CA GLU A 115 30.82 68.09 49.23
C GLU A 115 30.96 69.62 49.36
N ASP A 116 30.69 70.08 50.60
CA ASP A 116 31.06 71.31 51.33
C ASP A 116 30.46 72.70 50.93
#